data_AF-A0A3D0C310-F1
#
_entry.id   AF-A0A3D0C310-F1
#
_cell.length_a   1.000
_cell.length_b   1.000
_cell.length_c   1.000
_cell.angle_alpha   90.00
_cell.angle_beta   90.00
_cell.angle_gamma   90.00
#
_symmetry.space_group_name_H-M   'P 1'
#
loop_
_entity.id
_entity.type
_entity.pdbx_description
1 polymer ?
#
loop_
_entity_poly.entity_id
_entity_poly.type
_entity_poly.pdbx_seq_one_letter_code
_entity_poly.pdbx_strand_id
1 'polypeptide(L)'
;LDEVLGDNMGVTGLRLKEMGSDATEELEVSGVFIAIGHKPNTDIFKDQLDMKDGYLTIQSGTQGNATQTSVEGIFAAGDVADHIYRQAITSAGAGCMAALDSERYLDAQ
;
A
#
# COMPACT_ATOMS: atom_id res chain seq x y z
N LEU A 1 6.67 16.43 11.90
CA LEU A 1 6.04 17.60 11.27
C LEU A 1 4.95 18.07 12.22
N ASP A 2 4.98 19.34 12.64
CA ASP A 2 3.96 19.91 13.53
C ASP A 2 2.90 20.64 12.71
N GLU A 3 3.31 21.57 11.84
CA GLU A 3 2.40 22.35 11.01
C GLU A 3 3.03 22.70 9.65
N VAL A 4 2.19 22.80 8.61
CA VAL A 4 2.56 23.39 7.33
C VAL A 4 2.10 24.84 7.33
N LEU A 5 3.04 25.78 7.23
CA LEU A 5 2.77 27.22 7.25
C LEU A 5 2.54 27.72 5.83
N GLY A 6 1.61 28.67 5.67
CA GLY A 6 1.28 29.23 4.37
C GLY A 6 0.28 30.37 4.43
N ASP A 7 0.05 30.96 3.26
CA ASP A 7 -0.96 31.99 3.04
C ASP A 7 -1.83 31.64 1.82
N ASN A 8 -2.62 32.60 1.33
CA ASN A 8 -3.50 32.40 0.18
C ASN A 8 -2.74 32.05 -1.13
N MET A 9 -1.44 32.31 -1.20
CA MET A 9 -0.59 32.03 -2.36
C MET A 9 0.09 30.65 -2.27
N GLY A 10 0.11 30.01 -1.09
CA GLY A 10 0.61 28.65 -0.90
C GLY A 10 1.50 28.49 0.33
N VAL A 11 2.33 27.44 0.30
CA VAL A 11 3.25 27.09 1.40
C VAL A 11 4.39 28.11 1.47
N THR A 12 4.65 28.61 2.68
CA THR A 12 5.75 29.54 2.97
C THR A 12 6.76 28.96 3.96
N GLY A 13 6.39 27.90 4.69
CA GLY A 13 7.30 27.25 5.62
C GLY A 13 6.72 26.01 6.29
N LEU A 14 7.48 25.46 7.21
CA LEU A 14 7.12 24.33 8.04
C LEU A 14 7.46 24.63 9.49
N ARG A 15 6.59 24.23 10.42
CA ARG A 15 6.96 24.11 11.83
C ARG A 15 7.28 22.66 12.14
N LEU A 16 8.48 22.43 12.66
CA LEU A 16 8.97 21.14 13.10
C LEU A 16 8.96 21.10 14.63
N LYS A 17 8.53 19.98 15.19
CA LYS A 17 8.59 19.70 16.62
C LYS A 17 9.67 18.65 16.87
N GLU A 18 10.54 18.92 17.82
CA GLU A 18 11.58 17.97 18.23
C GLU A 18 10.95 16.74 18.91
N MET A 19 11.46 15.54 18.62
CA MET A 19 10.99 14.33 19.30
C MET A 19 11.52 14.29 20.75
N GLY A 20 10.61 14.39 21.72
CA GLY A 20 10.93 14.27 23.15
C GLY A 20 11.00 15.60 23.91
N SER A 21 10.76 16.73 23.24
CA SER A 21 10.61 18.04 23.88
C SER A 21 9.39 18.79 23.29
N ASP A 22 9.03 19.92 23.89
CA ASP A 22 8.05 20.86 23.32
C ASP A 22 8.71 21.96 22.46
N ALA A 23 10.01 21.84 22.18
CA ALA A 23 10.70 22.77 21.32
C ALA A 23 10.19 22.67 19.88
N THR A 24 10.02 23.83 19.25
CA THR A 24 9.65 23.95 17.85
C THR A 24 10.62 24.84 17.10
N GLU A 25 10.83 24.53 15.82
CA GLU A 25 11.61 25.34 14.89
C GLU A 25 10.77 25.60 13.63
N GLU A 26 10.95 26.78 13.03
CA GLU A 26 10.32 27.13 11.76
C GLU A 26 11.37 27.13 10.65
N LEU A 27 11.03 26.52 9.53
CA LEU A 27 11.87 26.43 8.34
C LEU A 27 11.14 27.07 7.16
N GLU A 28 11.74 28.10 6.56
CA GLU A 28 11.22 28.73 5.35
C GLU A 28 11.46 27.81 4.14
N VAL A 29 10.37 27.36 3.51
CA VAL A 29 10.38 26.52 2.30
C VAL A 29 9.20 26.86 1.42
N SER A 30 9.38 26.76 0.10
CA SER A 30 8.30 27.03 -0.87
C SER A 30 7.42 25.80 -1.17
N GLY A 31 7.72 24.64 -0.58
CA GLY A 31 6.96 23.42 -0.81
C GLY A 31 7.38 22.27 0.10
N VAL A 32 6.44 21.35 0.35
CA VAL A 32 6.64 20.17 1.19
C VAL A 32 6.12 18.93 0.48
N PHE A 33 6.91 17.85 0.51
CA PHE A 33 6.54 16.54 -0.04
C PHE A 33 6.43 15.54 1.11
N ILE A 34 5.22 15.06 1.37
CA ILE A 34 4.97 14.07 2.42
C ILE A 34 5.19 12.67 1.87
N ALA A 35 6.32 12.06 2.25
CA ALA A 35 6.72 10.73 1.80
C ALA A 35 6.81 9.71 2.95
N ILE A 36 5.72 9.54 3.71
CA ILE A 36 5.64 8.64 4.88
C ILE A 36 5.34 7.17 4.53
N GLY A 37 5.45 6.80 3.25
CA GLY A 37 5.10 5.49 2.73
C GLY A 37 3.67 5.43 2.18
N HIS A 38 3.30 4.24 1.71
CA HIS A 38 2.02 3.98 1.04
C HIS A 38 1.15 3.08 1.90
N LYS A 39 -0.12 3.44 2.04
CA LYS A 39 -1.17 2.55 2.54
C LYS A 39 -1.73 1.76 1.34
N PRO A 40 -1.89 0.43 1.44
CA PRO A 40 -2.55 -0.34 0.38
C PRO A 40 -4.01 0.12 0.19
N ASN A 41 -4.46 0.22 -1.07
CA ASN A 41 -5.80 0.69 -1.44
C ASN A 41 -6.85 -0.42 -1.33
N THR A 42 -7.08 -0.90 -0.11
CA THR A 42 -7.87 -2.11 0.17
C THR A 42 -9.09 -1.84 1.04
N ASP A 43 -9.38 -0.58 1.38
CA ASP A 43 -10.46 -0.22 2.29
C ASP A 43 -11.85 -0.72 1.81
N ILE A 44 -12.05 -0.85 0.50
CA ILE A 44 -13.30 -1.36 -0.09
C ILE A 44 -13.53 -2.87 0.10
N PHE A 45 -12.49 -3.63 0.47
CA PHE A 45 -12.53 -5.08 0.66
C PHE A 45 -12.61 -5.49 2.13
N LYS A 46 -12.67 -4.51 3.05
CA LYS A 46 -12.86 -4.77 4.48
C LYS A 46 -14.10 -5.63 4.71
N ASP A 47 -13.97 -6.57 5.64
CA ASP A 47 -15.00 -7.53 6.02
C ASP A 47 -15.47 -8.48 4.90
N GLN A 48 -14.84 -8.42 3.72
CA GLN A 48 -15.12 -9.30 2.58
C GLN A 48 -13.94 -10.24 2.26
N LEU A 49 -12.71 -9.74 2.42
CA LEU A 49 -11.48 -10.49 2.23
C LEU A 49 -10.64 -10.47 3.50
N ASP A 50 -9.86 -11.53 3.71
CA ASP A 50 -8.93 -11.61 4.82
C ASP A 50 -7.78 -10.63 4.60
N MET A 51 -7.43 -9.91 5.66
CA MET A 51 -6.47 -8.81 5.62
C MET A 51 -5.56 -8.82 6.83
N LYS A 52 -4.30 -8.41 6.61
CA LYS A 52 -3.34 -8.16 7.69
C LYS A 52 -2.68 -6.81 7.47
N ASP A 53 -2.80 -5.92 8.46
CA ASP A 53 -2.20 -4.58 8.44
C ASP A 53 -2.58 -3.76 7.18
N GLY A 54 -3.78 -3.98 6.66
CA GLY A 54 -4.29 -3.36 5.43
C GLY A 54 -3.96 -4.10 4.13
N TYR A 55 -3.11 -5.12 4.14
CA TYR A 55 -2.79 -5.91 2.94
C TYR A 55 -3.72 -7.11 2.81
N LEU A 56 -4.10 -7.46 1.59
CA LEU A 56 -4.88 -8.67 1.29
C LEU A 56 -4.01 -9.90 1.54
N THR A 57 -4.53 -10.88 2.29
CA THR A 57 -3.82 -12.14 2.48
C THR A 57 -4.05 -13.04 1.27
N ILE A 58 -2.98 -13.69 0.81
CA ILE A 58 -3.01 -14.66 -0.28
C ILE A 58 -2.44 -16.02 0.18
N GLN A 59 -2.77 -17.09 -0.53
CA GLN A 59 -2.29 -18.45 -0.20
C GLN A 59 -0.77 -18.58 -0.21
N SER A 60 -0.10 -17.91 -1.16
CA SER A 60 1.35 -18.02 -1.38
C SER A 60 1.82 -19.48 -1.54
N GLY A 61 3.10 -19.75 -1.29
CA GLY A 61 3.67 -21.09 -1.34
C GLY A 61 4.02 -21.58 -2.75
N THR A 62 4.24 -22.90 -2.88
CA THR A 62 4.82 -23.53 -4.08
C THR A 62 3.91 -24.55 -4.77
N GLN A 63 2.66 -24.68 -4.32
CA GLN A 63 1.70 -25.69 -4.83
C GLN A 63 0.73 -25.15 -5.90
N GLY A 64 0.94 -23.91 -6.38
CA GLY A 64 0.01 -23.23 -7.29
C GLY A 64 -1.11 -22.50 -6.53
N ASN A 65 -1.92 -21.73 -7.27
CA ASN A 65 -3.00 -20.91 -6.71
C ASN A 65 -2.51 -19.85 -5.68
N ALA A 66 -1.25 -19.44 -5.82
CA ALA A 66 -0.54 -18.66 -4.81
C ALA A 66 -1.13 -17.26 -4.61
N THR A 67 -1.89 -16.74 -5.59
CA THR A 67 -2.50 -15.40 -5.52
C THR A 67 -3.94 -15.41 -5.00
N GLN A 68 -4.51 -16.58 -4.74
CA GLN A 68 -5.87 -16.72 -4.24
C GLN A 68 -6.02 -16.08 -2.86
N THR A 69 -7.10 -15.33 -2.67
CA THR A 69 -7.48 -14.72 -1.39
C THR A 69 -8.29 -15.68 -0.51
N SER A 70 -8.95 -15.19 0.53
CA SER A 70 -9.86 -16.02 1.36
C SER A 70 -11.14 -16.42 0.63
N VAL A 71 -11.50 -15.75 -0.46
CA VAL A 71 -12.69 -16.05 -1.27
C VAL A 71 -12.26 -16.70 -2.57
N GLU A 72 -12.90 -17.83 -2.89
CA GLU A 72 -12.59 -18.59 -4.09
C GLU A 72 -12.93 -17.80 -5.36
N GLY A 73 -11.96 -17.69 -6.28
CA GLY A 73 -12.12 -16.96 -7.55
C GLY A 73 -11.76 -15.47 -7.43
N ILE A 74 -11.31 -15.03 -6.25
CA ILE A 74 -10.77 -13.69 -6.04
C ILE A 74 -9.26 -13.78 -5.77
N PHE A 75 -8.48 -13.14 -6.62
CA PHE A 75 -7.02 -13.16 -6.60
C PHE A 75 -6.45 -11.76 -6.33
N ALA A 76 -5.32 -11.68 -5.63
CA ALA A 76 -4.63 -10.43 -5.35
C ALA A 76 -3.16 -10.49 -5.77
N ALA A 77 -2.65 -9.39 -6.34
CA ALA A 77 -1.29 -9.28 -6.85
C ALA A 77 -0.70 -7.88 -6.67
N GLY A 78 0.63 -7.82 -6.51
CA GLY A 78 1.39 -6.61 -6.31
C GLY A 78 1.29 -6.05 -4.89
N ASP A 79 1.58 -4.75 -4.74
CA ASP A 79 1.72 -4.07 -3.45
C ASP A 79 0.49 -4.18 -2.53
N VAL A 80 -0.70 -4.49 -3.06
CA VAL A 80 -1.89 -4.74 -2.21
C VAL A 80 -1.78 -6.02 -1.38
N ALA A 81 -0.92 -6.96 -1.79
CA ALA A 81 -0.64 -8.22 -1.11
C ALA A 81 0.84 -8.38 -0.69
N ASP A 82 1.73 -7.48 -1.11
CA ASP A 82 3.17 -7.49 -0.77
C ASP A 82 3.57 -6.25 0.04
N HIS A 83 3.81 -6.44 1.33
CA HIS A 83 4.31 -5.40 2.23
C HIS A 83 5.85 -5.38 2.35
N ILE A 84 6.55 -6.32 1.71
CA ILE A 84 8.00 -6.53 1.87
C ILE A 84 8.76 -5.92 0.71
N TYR A 85 8.54 -6.41 -0.52
CA TYR A 85 9.42 -6.09 -1.65
C TYR A 85 9.00 -4.81 -2.39
N ARG A 86 7.71 -4.69 -2.74
CA ARG A 86 7.12 -3.46 -3.33
C ARG A 86 7.92 -2.94 -4.52
N GLN A 87 8.30 -3.83 -5.43
CA GLN A 87 9.03 -3.49 -6.66
C GLN A 87 8.15 -3.72 -7.88
N ALA A 88 8.34 -2.90 -8.91
CA ALA A 88 7.62 -3.07 -10.17
C ALA A 88 7.76 -4.50 -10.73
N ILE A 89 8.95 -5.10 -10.61
CA ILE A 89 9.20 -6.46 -11.11
C ILE A 89 8.54 -7.55 -10.26
N THR A 90 8.48 -7.40 -8.93
CA THR A 90 7.78 -8.38 -8.07
C THR A 90 6.27 -8.29 -8.28
N SER A 91 5.75 -7.07 -8.41
CA SER A 91 4.34 -6.82 -8.72
C SER A 91 3.93 -7.35 -10.10
N ALA A 92 4.79 -7.19 -11.12
CA ALA A 92 4.55 -7.79 -12.44
C ALA A 92 4.55 -9.33 -12.39
N GLY A 93 5.47 -9.94 -11.64
CA GLY A 93 5.51 -11.39 -11.44
C GLY A 93 4.24 -11.92 -10.77
N ALA A 94 3.80 -11.29 -9.68
CA ALA A 94 2.55 -11.63 -9.00
C ALA A 94 1.33 -11.42 -9.91
N GLY A 95 1.32 -10.38 -10.76
CA GLY A 95 0.25 -10.15 -11.73
C GLY A 95 0.14 -11.27 -12.76
N CYS A 96 1.27 -11.77 -13.26
CA CYS A 96 1.30 -12.94 -14.14
C CYS A 96 0.73 -14.19 -13.45
N MET A 97 1.10 -14.43 -12.19
CA MET A 97 0.56 -15.53 -11.40
C MET A 97 -0.97 -15.43 -11.24
N ALA A 98 -1.49 -14.23 -10.92
CA ALA A 98 -2.93 -14.03 -10.74
C ALA A 98 -3.74 -14.26 -12.03
N ALA A 99 -3.18 -13.89 -13.19
CA ALA A 99 -3.81 -14.18 -14.47
C ALA A 99 -3.93 -15.69 -14.73
N LEU A 100 -2.85 -16.45 -14.48
CA LEU A 100 -2.83 -17.91 -14.67
C LEU A 100 -3.70 -18.64 -13.62
N ASP A 101 -3.73 -18.16 -12.38
CA ASP A 101 -4.60 -18.71 -11.34
C ASP A 101 -6.09 -18.45 -11.70
N SER A 102 -6.41 -17.26 -12.22
CA SER A 102 -7.76 -16.92 -12.70
C SER A 102 -8.18 -17.76 -13.90
N GLU A 103 -7.29 -17.95 -14.88
CA GLU A 103 -7.53 -18.78 -16.06
C GLU A 103 -7.90 -20.21 -15.64
N ARG A 104 -7.08 -20.83 -14.78
CA ARG A 104 -7.33 -22.19 -14.28
C ARG A 104 -8.65 -22.32 -13.51
N TYR A 105 -9.01 -21.30 -12.74
CA TYR A 105 -10.28 -21.28 -12.01
C TYR A 105 -11.48 -21.24 -12.96
N LEU A 106 -11.41 -20.42 -14.02
CA LEU A 106 -12.48 -20.30 -15.01
C LEU A 106 -12.59 -21.54 -15.90
N ASP A 107 -11.47 -22.15 -16.29
CA ASP A 107 -11.45 -23.38 -17.10
C ASP A 107 -11.98 -24.61 -16.34
N ALA A 108 -11.96 -24.57 -15.00
CA ALA A 108 -12.47 -25.64 -14.14
C ALA A 108 -13.99 -25.54 -13.86
N GLN A 109 -14.67 -24.50 -14.37
CA GLN A 109 -16.13 -24.33 -14.28
C GLN A 109 -16.86 -25.04 -15.41
#